data_AF-A0A1S1V7C0-F1
#
_entry.id   AF-A0A1S1V7C0-F1
#
_cell.length_a   1.000
_cell.length_b   1.000
_cell.length_c   1.000
_cell.angle_alpha   90.00
_cell.angle_beta   90.00
_cell.angle_gamma   90.00
#
_symmetry.space_group_name_H-M   'P 1'
#
loop_
_entity.id
_entity.type
_entity.pdbx_description
1 polymer ?
#
loop_
_entity_poly.entity_id
_entity_poly.type
_entity_poly.pdbx_seq_one_letter_code
_entity_poly.pdbx_strand_id
1 'polypeptide(L)'
;MEKTIIKTHNFESSKNKIKAFSRQTPTTPELKKVNISGGPFGWGDHKVTGYELNSLTTQIQDYFKDFNSLHIKLVQEFGEVYNALEALDEDYIKGILIAIKGVEKTSDEVKVAQNDIAQTIEVQKKMINVLNQFKTKIESYEHLGDIDKLWHGLQKSQKHVDTISNNISSAIKTIENNAQEINELNKFRDQIEKIKQLKNLDELWNNYLYLKKEFPALGERIDGTSKQLESQLKILDNLTIFKNEIEGYEHIRDIDQLWTDSMKVRKDIESINKEILDINSVAEIQIQEVEALTQFNSILKGYKHLKDVDETWNKCNELEVDVSSSKEIIIQHENQINDLINSLEDIRKQSDERNQTFSKKLKLAYVLAGSSIAIAAVEFAFLMQGGL
;
A
#
# COMPACT_ATOMS: atom_id res chain seq x y z
N MET A 1 -0.17 6.66 133.01
CA MET A 1 0.25 6.13 134.32
C MET A 1 0.64 7.32 135.17
N GLU A 2 -0.18 7.68 136.15
CA GLU A 2 0.24 8.64 137.17
C GLU A 2 1.40 8.02 137.94
N LYS A 3 2.49 8.76 138.04
CA LYS A 3 3.70 8.36 138.74
C LYS A 3 3.38 8.41 140.24
N THR A 4 2.95 7.30 140.83
CA THR A 4 2.70 7.21 142.27
C THR A 4 4.05 7.30 142.99
N ILE A 5 4.47 8.52 143.26
CA ILE A 5 5.67 8.80 144.06
C ILE A 5 5.33 8.36 145.48
N ILE A 6 6.02 7.31 145.96
CA ILE A 6 5.91 6.85 147.34
C ILE A 6 6.26 8.03 148.25
N LYS A 7 5.28 8.55 148.98
CA LYS A 7 5.48 9.68 149.91
C LYS A 7 6.08 9.16 151.20
N THR A 8 7.40 8.97 151.20
CA THR A 8 8.19 8.42 152.33
C THR A 8 8.16 9.25 153.61
N HIS A 9 7.61 10.46 153.56
CA HIS A 9 7.72 11.45 154.64
C HIS A 9 6.98 11.03 155.91
N ASN A 10 5.81 10.39 155.80
CA ASN A 10 4.98 10.09 156.97
C ASN A 10 5.54 8.93 157.79
N PHE A 11 5.95 7.85 157.13
CA PHE A 11 6.58 6.70 157.80
C PHE A 11 7.87 7.08 158.52
N GLU A 12 8.79 7.78 157.84
CA GLU A 12 10.06 8.17 158.46
C GLU A 12 9.86 9.20 159.57
N SER A 13 8.87 10.08 159.46
CA SER A 13 8.51 11.02 160.55
C SER A 13 8.08 10.26 161.81
N SER A 14 7.10 9.36 161.70
CA SER A 14 6.59 8.58 162.84
C SER A 14 7.65 7.64 163.42
N LYS A 15 8.42 6.95 162.58
CA LYS A 15 9.55 6.11 162.99
C LYS A 15 10.59 6.88 163.81
N ASN A 16 10.89 8.12 163.41
CA ASN A 16 11.86 8.95 164.13
C ASN A 16 11.35 9.43 165.49
N LYS A 17 10.04 9.72 165.62
CA LYS A 17 9.41 10.05 166.91
C LYS A 17 9.47 8.88 167.89
N ILE A 18 9.06 7.69 167.45
CA ILE A 18 9.14 6.45 168.23
C ILE A 18 10.58 6.19 168.71
N LYS A 19 11.56 6.36 167.83
CA LYS A 19 12.98 6.20 168.15
C LYS A 19 13.48 7.23 169.16
N ALA A 20 12.98 8.47 169.11
CA ALA A 20 13.35 9.51 170.06
C ALA A 20 12.78 9.21 171.45
N PHE A 21 11.52 8.75 171.52
CA PHE A 21 10.90 8.36 172.78
C PHE A 21 11.56 7.14 173.42
N SER A 22 11.88 6.10 172.63
CA SER A 22 12.50 4.87 173.15
C SER A 22 13.88 5.09 173.81
N ARG A 23 14.47 6.29 173.63
CA ARG A 23 15.77 6.69 174.18
C ARG A 23 15.65 7.55 175.44
N GLN A 24 14.44 7.92 175.87
CA GLN A 24 14.26 8.68 177.11
C GLN A 24 14.47 7.76 178.32
N THR A 25 15.32 8.18 179.26
CA THR A 25 15.59 7.45 180.50
C THR A 25 14.45 7.67 181.50
N PRO A 26 13.81 6.63 182.04
CA PRO A 26 12.82 6.79 183.09
C PRO A 26 13.48 7.32 184.36
N THR A 27 12.95 8.40 184.93
CA THR A 27 13.38 8.87 186.25
C THR A 27 12.87 7.89 187.30
N THR A 28 13.76 7.36 188.14
CA THR A 28 13.35 6.49 189.26
C THR A 28 12.97 7.39 190.43
N PRO A 29 11.70 7.37 190.88
CA PRO A 29 11.26 8.22 191.97
C PRO A 29 11.86 7.77 193.32
N GLU A 30 12.56 8.66 194.01
CA GLU A 30 13.01 8.48 195.40
C GLU A 30 12.22 9.41 196.34
N LEU A 31 11.22 8.84 197.04
CA LEU A 31 10.45 9.57 198.04
C LEU A 31 11.24 9.71 199.35
N LYS A 32 11.49 10.94 199.78
CA LYS A 32 12.03 11.21 201.11
C LYS A 32 10.96 10.91 202.17
N LYS A 33 11.26 9.95 203.04
CA LYS A 33 10.41 9.60 204.18
C LYS A 33 10.36 10.75 205.20
N VAL A 34 9.25 10.86 205.92
CA VAL A 34 9.17 11.76 207.08
C VAL A 34 10.04 11.21 208.22
N ASN A 35 10.61 12.08 209.04
CA ASN A 35 11.41 11.63 210.18
C ASN A 35 10.49 10.98 211.22
N ILE A 36 10.95 9.87 211.79
CA ILE A 36 10.21 9.13 212.83
C ILE A 36 10.93 9.17 214.19
N SER A 37 12.19 9.62 214.23
CA SER A 37 13.04 9.65 215.43
C SER A 37 13.53 11.06 215.76
N GLY A 38 13.39 11.51 217.01
CA GLY A 38 13.76 12.83 217.52
C GLY A 38 14.63 12.79 218.80
N GLY A 39 15.20 13.92 219.19
CA GLY A 39 16.11 14.05 220.35
C GLY A 39 17.60 13.80 220.05
N PRO A 40 18.53 14.21 220.93
CA PRO A 40 19.96 13.96 220.73
C PRO A 40 20.19 12.45 220.69
N PHE A 41 20.81 11.95 219.60
CA PHE A 41 21.05 10.52 219.33
C PHE A 41 19.83 9.68 218.89
N GLY A 42 18.66 10.27 218.63
CA GLY A 42 17.54 9.58 217.98
C GLY A 42 16.79 8.55 218.83
N TRP A 43 16.85 8.67 220.15
CA TRP A 43 16.18 7.75 221.10
C TRP A 43 14.76 8.16 221.52
N GLY A 44 14.20 9.21 220.93
CA GLY A 44 12.81 9.63 221.16
C GLY A 44 11.98 9.56 219.87
N ASP A 45 10.66 9.60 220.03
CA ASP A 45 9.75 9.71 218.89
C ASP A 45 9.77 11.16 218.34
N HIS A 46 9.88 11.31 217.02
CA HIS A 46 9.69 12.61 216.36
C HIS A 46 8.23 12.80 216.00
N LYS A 47 7.65 13.92 216.44
CA LYS A 47 6.31 14.30 216.01
C LYS A 47 6.41 14.89 214.61
N VAL A 48 6.05 14.08 213.62
CA VAL A 48 5.96 14.48 212.21
C VAL A 48 5.21 15.80 212.10
N THR A 49 5.88 16.78 211.49
CA THR A 49 5.35 18.12 211.31
C THR A 49 4.51 18.21 210.04
N GLY A 50 3.59 19.19 209.99
CA GLY A 50 2.84 19.49 208.77
C GLY A 50 3.76 19.85 207.58
N TYR A 51 4.95 20.40 207.85
CA TYR A 51 5.96 20.66 206.83
C TYR A 51 6.53 19.38 206.21
N GLU A 52 6.87 18.37 207.02
CA GLU A 52 7.40 17.09 206.53
C GLU A 52 6.36 16.32 205.71
N LEU A 53 5.11 16.30 206.17
CA LEU A 53 4.01 15.67 205.42
C LEU A 53 3.71 16.41 204.11
N ASN A 54 3.71 17.75 204.13
CA ASN A 54 3.56 18.55 202.91
C ASN A 54 4.72 18.30 201.94
N SER A 55 5.96 18.18 202.42
CA SER A 55 7.11 17.87 201.57
C SER A 55 6.99 16.50 200.89
N LEU A 56 6.56 15.47 201.63
CA LEU A 56 6.28 14.15 201.04
C LEU A 56 5.11 14.20 200.04
N THR A 57 4.04 14.91 200.39
CA THR A 57 2.85 15.07 199.53
C THR A 57 3.20 15.80 198.23
N THR A 58 4.03 16.85 198.28
CA THR A 58 4.53 17.54 197.10
C THR A 58 5.34 16.61 196.21
N GLN A 59 6.23 15.78 196.77
CA GLN A 59 6.99 14.78 196.00
C GLN A 59 6.06 13.77 195.32
N ILE A 60 5.06 13.24 196.04
CA ILE A 60 4.06 12.33 195.47
C ILE A 60 3.28 13.03 194.34
N GLN A 61 2.87 14.28 194.55
CA GLN A 61 2.14 15.05 193.55
C GLN A 61 2.99 15.29 192.29
N ASP A 62 4.27 15.60 192.44
CA ASP A 62 5.18 15.77 191.31
C ASP A 62 5.39 14.44 190.57
N TYR A 63 5.46 13.30 191.28
CA TYR A 63 5.46 11.99 190.61
C TYR A 63 4.16 11.66 189.88
N PHE A 64 2.99 12.04 190.40
CA PHE A 64 1.74 11.86 189.66
C PHE A 64 1.69 12.74 188.40
N LYS A 65 2.25 13.95 188.44
CA LYS A 65 2.41 14.79 187.24
C LYS A 65 3.35 14.13 186.23
N ASP A 66 4.50 13.63 186.68
CA ASP A 66 5.46 12.93 185.83
C ASP A 66 4.87 11.66 185.21
N PHE A 67 4.12 10.88 185.99
CA PHE A 67 3.42 9.68 185.53
C PHE A 67 2.34 10.01 184.50
N ASN A 68 1.51 11.03 184.75
CA ASN A 68 0.50 11.46 183.78
C ASN A 68 1.16 11.97 182.49
N SER A 69 2.26 12.71 182.60
CA SER A 69 3.07 13.15 181.46
C SER A 69 3.64 11.95 180.67
N LEU A 70 4.19 10.94 181.35
CA LEU A 70 4.66 9.71 180.73
C LEU A 70 3.53 8.94 180.05
N HIS A 71 2.36 8.83 180.68
CA HIS A 71 1.20 8.14 180.12
C HIS A 71 0.70 8.84 178.84
N ILE A 72 0.56 10.17 178.86
CA ILE A 72 0.18 10.94 177.67
C ILE A 72 1.20 10.74 176.55
N LYS A 73 2.51 10.81 176.85
CA LYS A 73 3.56 10.53 175.87
C LYS A 73 3.45 9.10 175.32
N LEU A 74 3.24 8.11 176.16
CA LEU A 74 3.10 6.71 175.74
C LEU A 74 1.90 6.51 174.83
N VAL A 75 0.75 7.14 175.11
CA VAL A 75 -0.41 7.12 174.21
C VAL A 75 -0.11 7.81 172.88
N GLN A 76 0.58 8.96 172.90
CA GLN A 76 1.00 9.65 171.67
C GLN A 76 1.93 8.77 170.82
N GLU A 77 2.87 8.06 171.44
CA GLU A 77 3.80 7.18 170.73
C GLU A 77 3.14 5.92 170.20
N PHE A 78 2.13 5.36 170.88
CA PHE A 78 1.29 4.32 170.29
C PHE A 78 0.55 4.85 169.05
N GLY A 79 0.10 6.10 169.07
CA GLY A 79 -0.42 6.79 167.89
C GLY A 79 0.62 6.88 166.77
N GLU A 80 1.87 7.21 167.08
CA GLU A 80 2.96 7.23 166.09
C GLU A 80 3.30 5.83 165.56
N VAL A 81 3.25 4.77 166.38
CA VAL A 81 3.40 3.37 165.91
C VAL A 81 2.30 3.02 164.91
N TYR A 82 1.04 3.35 165.23
CA TYR A 82 -0.08 3.13 164.32
C TYR A 82 0.12 3.89 163.00
N ASN A 83 0.45 5.18 163.06
CA ASN A 83 0.71 5.99 161.87
C ASN A 83 1.86 5.44 161.02
N ALA A 84 2.91 4.90 161.64
CA ALA A 84 4.00 4.24 160.93
C ALA A 84 3.53 2.96 160.23
N LEU A 85 2.73 2.11 160.88
CA LEU A 85 2.19 0.90 160.26
C LEU A 85 1.22 1.22 159.11
N GLU A 86 0.35 2.21 159.30
CA GLU A 86 -0.60 2.67 158.27
C GLU A 86 0.12 3.27 157.07
N ALA A 87 1.12 4.14 157.29
CA ALA A 87 1.94 4.68 156.20
C ALA A 87 2.77 3.60 155.48
N LEU A 88 3.24 2.56 156.18
CA LEU A 88 3.93 1.43 155.56
C LEU A 88 3.00 0.66 154.61
N ASP A 89 1.76 0.39 155.02
CA ASP A 89 0.78 -0.30 154.19
C ASP A 89 0.32 0.55 153.00
N GLU A 90 -0.15 1.77 153.28
CA GLU A 90 -0.76 2.66 152.29
C GLU A 90 0.25 3.23 151.29
N ASP A 91 1.45 3.65 151.72
CA ASP A 91 2.41 4.28 150.83
C ASP A 91 3.41 3.28 150.25
N TYR A 92 4.04 2.44 151.08
CA TYR A 92 5.12 1.57 150.64
C TYR A 92 4.61 0.28 149.99
N ILE A 93 3.76 -0.49 150.68
CA ILE A 93 3.31 -1.79 150.16
C ILE A 93 2.46 -1.60 148.90
N LYS A 94 1.48 -0.68 148.91
CA LYS A 94 0.71 -0.37 147.70
C LYS A 94 1.58 0.19 146.57
N GLY A 95 2.53 1.07 146.87
CA GLY A 95 3.47 1.62 145.89
C GLY A 95 4.32 0.53 145.22
N ILE A 96 4.86 -0.40 146.01
CA ILE A 96 5.62 -1.56 145.51
C ILE A 96 4.73 -2.46 144.65
N LEU A 97 3.49 -2.72 145.07
CA LEU A 97 2.57 -3.59 144.33
C LEU A 97 2.15 -2.98 142.98
N ILE A 98 1.94 -1.65 142.93
CA ILE A 98 1.72 -0.93 141.67
C ILE A 98 2.96 -1.02 140.78
N ALA A 99 4.15 -0.83 141.33
CA ALA A 99 5.40 -0.93 140.58
C ALA A 99 5.61 -2.35 140.01
N ILE A 100 5.37 -3.40 140.79
CA ILE A 100 5.48 -4.80 140.35
C ILE A 100 4.48 -5.10 139.23
N LYS A 101 3.21 -4.69 139.38
CA LYS A 101 2.19 -4.84 138.31
C LYS A 101 2.59 -4.09 137.03
N GLY A 102 3.18 -2.91 137.17
CA GLY A 102 3.73 -2.15 136.04
C GLY A 102 4.85 -2.90 135.34
N VAL A 103 5.77 -3.51 136.10
CA VAL A 103 6.88 -4.32 135.58
C VAL A 103 6.37 -5.59 134.91
N GLU A 104 5.41 -6.28 135.49
CA GLU A 104 4.81 -7.50 134.92
C GLU A 104 4.14 -7.21 133.58
N LYS A 105 3.29 -6.17 133.52
CA LYS A 105 2.68 -5.72 132.26
C LYS A 105 3.73 -5.36 131.21
N THR A 106 4.78 -4.64 131.60
CA THR A 106 5.88 -4.28 130.70
C THR A 106 6.61 -5.54 130.20
N SER A 107 6.79 -6.55 131.05
CA SER A 107 7.43 -7.81 130.67
C SER A 107 6.60 -8.58 129.63
N ASP A 108 5.27 -8.61 129.80
CA ASP A 108 4.38 -9.25 128.83
C ASP A 108 4.35 -8.51 127.50
N GLU A 109 4.29 -7.17 127.51
CA GLU A 109 4.42 -6.35 126.29
C GLU A 109 5.77 -6.58 125.58
N VAL A 110 6.87 -6.72 126.34
CA VAL A 110 8.19 -7.05 125.80
C VAL A 110 8.22 -8.44 125.16
N LYS A 111 7.58 -9.46 125.76
CA LYS A 111 7.50 -10.81 125.17
C LYS A 111 6.72 -10.80 123.86
N VAL A 112 5.61 -10.07 123.80
CA VAL A 112 4.82 -9.91 122.57
C VAL A 112 5.70 -9.24 121.49
N ALA A 113 6.36 -8.14 121.82
CA ALA A 113 7.26 -7.45 120.88
C ALA A 113 8.42 -8.35 120.40
N GLN A 114 9.00 -9.18 121.29
CA GLN A 114 10.04 -10.15 120.90
C GLN A 114 9.52 -11.20 119.92
N ASN A 115 8.30 -11.68 120.12
CA ASN A 115 7.67 -12.62 119.19
C ASN A 115 7.42 -11.99 117.81
N ASP A 116 6.93 -10.75 117.79
CA ASP A 116 6.71 -9.99 116.53
C ASP A 116 8.03 -9.74 115.78
N ILE A 117 9.11 -9.43 116.52
CA ILE A 117 10.46 -9.30 115.95
C ILE A 117 10.93 -10.63 115.36
N ALA A 118 10.74 -11.75 116.08
CA ALA A 118 11.14 -13.07 115.60
C ALA A 118 10.38 -13.45 114.30
N GLN A 119 9.07 -13.19 114.25
CA GLN A 119 8.27 -13.40 113.04
C GLN A 119 8.74 -12.52 111.88
N THR A 120 9.06 -11.26 112.15
CA THR A 120 9.60 -10.32 111.14
C THR A 120 10.93 -10.80 110.58
N ILE A 121 11.83 -11.29 111.44
CA ILE A 121 13.13 -11.84 111.02
C ILE A 121 12.92 -13.08 110.13
N GLU A 122 11.98 -13.96 110.46
CA GLU A 122 11.67 -15.13 109.62
C GLU A 122 11.11 -14.74 108.25
N VAL A 123 10.24 -13.71 108.17
CA VAL A 123 9.77 -13.18 106.89
C VAL A 123 10.93 -12.58 106.08
N GLN A 124 11.81 -11.80 106.72
CA GLN A 124 12.98 -11.22 106.06
C GLN A 124 13.93 -12.31 105.52
N LYS A 125 14.19 -13.39 106.27
CA LYS A 125 14.99 -14.53 105.78
C LYS A 125 14.38 -15.16 104.53
N LYS A 126 13.06 -15.40 104.52
CA LYS A 126 12.37 -15.94 103.34
C LYS A 126 12.50 -15.02 102.13
N MET A 127 12.35 -13.71 102.33
CA MET A 127 12.51 -12.71 101.26
C MET A 127 13.94 -12.72 100.70
N ILE A 128 14.96 -12.74 101.56
CA ILE A 128 16.37 -12.83 101.15
C ILE A 128 16.62 -14.10 100.32
N ASN A 129 16.04 -15.24 100.72
CA ASN A 129 16.18 -16.48 99.97
C ASN A 129 15.58 -16.36 98.55
N VAL A 130 14.38 -15.78 98.42
CA VAL A 130 13.75 -15.53 97.11
C VAL A 130 14.58 -14.58 96.26
N LEU A 131 15.09 -13.49 96.84
CA LEU A 131 15.97 -12.55 96.14
C LEU A 131 17.26 -13.22 95.65
N ASN A 132 17.84 -14.11 96.46
CA ASN A 132 19.02 -14.86 96.08
C ASN A 132 18.74 -15.83 94.92
N GLN A 133 17.61 -16.55 94.95
CA GLN A 133 17.18 -17.40 93.83
C GLN A 133 16.97 -16.58 92.54
N PHE A 134 16.37 -15.39 92.65
CA PHE A 134 16.20 -14.50 91.51
C PHE A 134 17.54 -14.03 90.96
N LYS A 135 18.48 -13.62 91.84
CA LYS A 135 19.85 -13.25 91.46
C LYS A 135 20.54 -14.39 90.71
N THR A 136 20.54 -15.60 91.26
CA THR A 136 21.16 -16.76 90.60
C THR A 136 20.53 -17.06 89.24
N LYS A 137 19.20 -16.90 89.09
CA LYS A 137 18.52 -17.07 87.81
C LYS A 137 18.98 -16.02 86.79
N ILE A 138 19.11 -14.76 87.20
CA ILE A 138 19.63 -13.68 86.33
C ILE A 138 21.10 -13.97 85.93
N GLU A 139 21.94 -14.36 86.89
CA GLU A 139 23.35 -14.70 86.64
C GLU A 139 23.51 -15.95 85.78
N SER A 140 22.54 -16.87 85.79
CA SER A 140 22.55 -18.07 84.93
C SER A 140 22.29 -17.77 83.45
N TYR A 141 21.77 -16.59 83.13
CA TYR A 141 21.61 -16.18 81.73
C TYR A 141 22.95 -15.71 81.16
N GLU A 142 23.67 -16.67 80.58
CA GLU A 142 24.99 -16.51 79.96
C GLU A 142 25.07 -15.33 78.97
N HIS A 143 23.96 -15.03 78.29
CA HIS A 143 23.89 -14.06 77.20
C HIS A 143 23.17 -12.75 77.55
N LEU A 144 22.92 -12.45 78.83
CA LEU A 144 22.22 -11.20 79.18
C LEU A 144 23.03 -9.96 78.74
N GLY A 145 24.36 -10.04 78.80
CA GLY A 145 25.27 -9.01 78.30
C GLY A 145 25.44 -8.99 76.77
N ASP A 146 24.92 -9.98 76.06
CA ASP A 146 24.92 -9.98 74.59
C ASP A 146 23.75 -9.16 74.02
N ILE A 147 22.78 -8.76 74.84
CA ILE A 147 21.67 -7.88 74.43
C ILE A 147 22.20 -6.55 73.87
N ASP A 148 23.20 -5.95 74.52
CA ASP A 148 23.80 -4.70 74.03
C ASP A 148 24.55 -4.92 72.71
N LYS A 149 25.24 -6.05 72.56
CA LYS A 149 25.91 -6.41 71.30
C LYS A 149 24.90 -6.64 70.17
N LEU A 150 23.81 -7.34 70.45
CA LEU A 150 22.71 -7.57 69.52
C LEU A 150 22.05 -6.24 69.12
N TRP A 151 21.84 -5.35 70.08
CA TRP A 151 21.29 -4.02 69.84
C TRP A 151 22.18 -3.18 68.92
N HIS A 152 23.49 -3.13 69.19
CA HIS A 152 24.44 -2.44 68.31
C HIS A 152 24.55 -3.11 66.93
N GLY A 153 24.50 -4.44 66.88
CA GLY A 153 24.44 -5.20 65.64
C GLY A 153 23.21 -4.83 64.80
N LEU A 154 22.05 -4.72 65.44
CA LEU A 154 20.80 -4.32 64.80
C LEU A 154 20.87 -2.87 64.28
N GLN A 155 21.40 -1.94 65.07
CA GLN A 155 21.59 -0.55 64.63
C GLN A 155 22.55 -0.45 63.43
N LYS A 156 23.63 -1.23 63.42
CA LYS A 156 24.56 -1.30 62.30
C LYS A 156 23.88 -1.90 61.06
N SER A 157 23.12 -2.97 61.24
CA SER A 157 22.33 -3.59 60.17
C SER A 157 21.33 -2.59 59.58
N GLN A 158 20.63 -1.81 60.40
CA GLN A 158 19.72 -0.76 59.95
C GLN A 158 20.43 0.26 59.05
N LYS A 159 21.60 0.77 59.44
CA LYS A 159 22.38 1.69 58.59
C LYS A 159 22.78 1.07 57.24
N HIS A 160 23.11 -0.22 57.23
CA HIS A 160 23.39 -0.95 55.99
C HIS A 160 22.14 -1.08 55.12
N VAL A 161 20.98 -1.36 55.70
CA VAL A 161 19.68 -1.39 54.99
C VAL A 161 19.37 -0.02 54.36
N ASP A 162 19.55 1.08 55.11
CA ASP A 162 19.32 2.43 54.59
C ASP A 162 20.25 2.75 53.42
N THR A 163 21.53 2.34 53.52
CA THR A 163 22.51 2.50 52.44
C THR A 163 22.11 1.69 51.19
N ILE A 164 21.70 0.43 51.38
CA ILE A 164 21.22 -0.43 50.29
C ILE A 164 19.99 0.20 49.63
N SER A 165 19.04 0.72 50.41
CA SER A 165 17.83 1.39 49.90
C SER A 165 18.16 2.58 49.01
N ASN A 166 19.12 3.41 49.41
CA ASN A 166 19.58 4.56 48.62
C ASN A 166 20.27 4.12 47.31
N ASN A 167 21.06 3.04 47.35
CA ASN A 167 21.71 2.47 46.17
C ASN A 167 20.67 1.88 45.21
N ILE A 168 19.66 1.15 45.72
CA ILE A 168 18.54 0.64 44.92
C ILE A 168 17.79 1.79 44.24
N SER A 169 17.51 2.87 44.97
CA SER A 169 16.84 4.05 44.40
C SER A 169 17.65 4.69 43.27
N SER A 170 18.98 4.75 43.42
CA SER A 170 19.87 5.23 42.36
C SER A 170 19.90 4.29 41.16
N ALA A 171 19.95 2.98 41.39
CA ALA A 171 19.91 1.97 40.33
C ALA A 171 18.59 2.00 39.54
N ILE A 172 17.45 2.20 40.21
CA ILE A 172 16.14 2.38 39.56
C ILE A 172 16.17 3.57 38.60
N LYS A 173 16.69 4.73 39.03
CA LYS A 173 16.84 5.91 38.15
C LYS A 173 17.72 5.62 36.92
N THR A 174 18.82 4.88 37.10
CA THR A 174 19.66 4.47 35.97
C THR A 174 18.92 3.55 35.01
N ILE A 175 18.14 2.59 35.51
CA ILE A 175 17.32 1.70 34.69
C ILE A 175 16.27 2.48 33.90
N GLU A 176 15.61 3.45 34.54
CA GLU A 176 14.62 4.32 33.88
C GLU A 176 15.26 5.14 32.74
N ASN A 177 16.44 5.72 32.96
CA ASN A 177 17.19 6.43 31.92
C ASN A 177 17.58 5.48 30.77
N ASN A 178 18.13 4.30 31.08
CA ASN A 178 18.49 3.32 30.07
C ASN A 178 17.27 2.85 29.25
N ALA A 179 16.11 2.71 29.89
CA ALA A 179 14.86 2.36 29.19
C ALA A 179 14.45 3.46 28.19
N GLN A 180 14.66 4.74 28.52
CA GLN A 180 14.45 5.84 27.58
C GLN A 180 15.43 5.78 26.40
N GLU A 181 16.72 5.55 26.66
CA GLU A 181 17.73 5.40 25.60
C GLU A 181 17.43 4.22 24.66
N ILE A 182 17.02 3.07 25.20
CA ILE A 182 16.59 1.91 24.41
C ILE A 182 15.39 2.27 23.51
N ASN A 183 14.45 3.06 24.02
CA ASN A 183 13.31 3.50 23.22
C ASN A 183 13.74 4.38 22.04
N GLU A 184 14.69 5.29 22.23
CA GLU A 184 15.27 6.08 21.14
C GLU A 184 16.04 5.21 20.14
N LEU A 185 16.81 4.22 20.61
CA LEU A 185 17.49 3.26 19.73
C LEU A 185 16.49 2.43 18.90
N ASN A 186 15.36 2.02 19.48
CA ASN A 186 14.31 1.32 18.75
C ASN A 186 13.70 2.19 17.64
N LYS A 187 13.45 3.48 17.91
CA LYS A 187 13.00 4.41 16.86
C LYS A 187 14.03 4.52 15.73
N PHE A 188 15.32 4.60 16.07
CA PHE A 188 16.40 4.64 15.08
C PHE A 188 16.48 3.33 14.27
N ARG A 189 16.32 2.18 14.93
CA ARG A 189 16.22 0.88 14.26
C ARG A 189 15.06 0.86 13.26
N ASP A 190 13.87 1.33 13.64
CA ASP A 190 12.72 1.36 12.74
C ASP A 190 12.99 2.24 11.52
N GLN A 191 13.72 3.34 11.69
CA GLN A 191 14.19 4.16 10.57
C GLN A 191 15.17 3.41 9.66
N ILE A 192 16.14 2.69 10.23
CA ILE A 192 17.04 1.83 9.46
C ILE A 192 16.26 0.74 8.72
N GLU A 193 15.24 0.15 9.32
CA GLU A 193 14.45 -0.90 8.70
C GLU A 193 13.68 -0.38 7.48
N LYS A 194 13.18 0.86 7.53
CA LYS A 194 12.64 1.57 6.36
C LYS A 194 13.69 1.78 5.27
N ILE A 195 14.94 2.07 5.63
CA ILE A 195 16.06 2.16 4.67
C ILE A 195 16.40 0.77 4.12
N LYS A 196 16.35 -0.29 4.93
CA LYS A 196 16.62 -1.67 4.49
C LYS A 196 15.55 -2.21 3.53
N GLN A 197 14.31 -1.70 3.64
CA GLN A 197 13.27 -1.91 2.63
C GLN A 197 13.61 -1.27 1.27
N LEU A 198 14.66 -0.45 1.16
CA LEU A 198 15.30 -0.10 -0.12
C LEU A 198 16.06 -1.29 -0.74
N LYS A 199 15.57 -2.52 -0.61
CA LYS A 199 15.95 -3.67 -1.46
C LYS A 199 15.83 -3.32 -2.94
N ASN A 200 14.97 -2.34 -3.26
CA ASN A 200 14.89 -1.68 -4.56
C ASN A 200 16.23 -1.08 -5.02
N LEU A 201 17.13 -0.67 -4.13
CA LEU A 201 18.44 -0.12 -4.50
C LEU A 201 19.39 -1.21 -5.00
N ASP A 202 19.38 -2.39 -4.39
CA ASP A 202 20.14 -3.55 -4.88
C ASP A 202 19.57 -4.05 -6.22
N GLU A 203 18.25 -4.07 -6.36
CA GLU A 203 17.58 -4.40 -7.62
C GLU A 203 17.88 -3.37 -8.71
N LEU A 204 17.82 -2.07 -8.40
CA LEU A 204 18.20 -0.98 -9.30
C LEU A 204 19.69 -1.06 -9.68
N TRP A 205 20.55 -1.44 -8.75
CA TRP A 205 21.98 -1.61 -9.02
C TRP A 205 22.25 -2.81 -9.93
N ASN A 206 21.55 -3.93 -9.71
CA ASN A 206 21.64 -5.10 -10.59
C ASN A 206 21.11 -4.78 -12.00
N ASN A 207 20.00 -4.05 -12.09
CA ASN A 207 19.46 -3.58 -13.37
C ASN A 207 20.42 -2.61 -14.07
N TYR A 208 21.08 -1.71 -13.32
CA TYR A 208 22.14 -0.85 -13.85
C TYR A 208 23.34 -1.66 -14.37
N LEU A 209 23.80 -2.66 -13.62
CA LEU A 209 24.90 -3.53 -14.05
C LEU A 209 24.53 -4.35 -15.30
N TYR A 210 23.30 -4.83 -15.40
CA TYR A 210 22.78 -5.50 -16.59
C TYR A 210 22.76 -4.53 -17.78
N LEU A 211 22.16 -3.35 -17.62
CA LEU A 211 22.11 -2.32 -18.66
C LEU A 211 23.52 -1.92 -19.13
N LYS A 212 24.47 -1.79 -18.21
CA LYS A 212 25.88 -1.48 -18.49
C LYS A 212 26.55 -2.58 -19.32
N LYS A 213 26.18 -3.86 -19.15
CA LYS A 213 26.69 -4.97 -19.96
C LYS A 213 26.08 -5.02 -21.36
N GLU A 214 24.84 -4.61 -21.52
CA GLU A 214 24.14 -4.58 -22.82
C GLU A 214 24.50 -3.34 -23.66
N PHE A 215 24.96 -2.26 -23.02
CA PHE A 215 25.31 -1.01 -23.68
C PHE A 215 26.35 -1.15 -24.82
N PRO A 216 27.45 -1.93 -24.64
CA PRO A 216 28.40 -2.19 -25.73
C PRO A 216 27.77 -2.91 -26.92
N ALA A 217 26.89 -3.91 -26.69
CA ALA A 217 26.21 -4.63 -27.76
C ALA A 217 25.26 -3.71 -28.55
N LEU A 218 24.62 -2.75 -27.87
CA LEU A 218 23.86 -1.69 -28.54
C LEU A 218 24.78 -0.81 -29.40
N GLY A 219 25.95 -0.45 -28.88
CA GLY A 219 26.98 0.27 -29.62
C GLY A 219 27.42 -0.45 -30.90
N GLU A 220 27.71 -1.76 -30.81
CA GLU A 220 28.06 -2.59 -31.98
C GLU A 220 26.93 -2.66 -33.01
N ARG A 221 25.67 -2.76 -32.57
CA ARG A 221 24.51 -2.74 -33.48
C ARG A 221 24.33 -1.39 -34.17
N ILE A 222 24.55 -0.29 -33.46
CA ILE A 222 24.53 1.07 -34.04
C ILE A 222 25.64 1.20 -35.08
N ASP A 223 26.86 0.79 -34.75
CA ASP A 223 28.00 0.79 -35.67
C ASP A 223 27.73 -0.05 -36.94
N GLY A 224 27.14 -1.24 -36.76
CA GLY A 224 26.73 -2.09 -37.88
C GLY A 224 25.68 -1.42 -38.77
N THR A 225 24.68 -0.78 -38.16
CA THR A 225 23.63 -0.04 -38.88
C THR A 225 24.21 1.16 -39.63
N SER A 226 25.14 1.90 -39.02
CA SER A 226 25.84 3.02 -39.66
C SER A 226 26.64 2.56 -40.90
N LYS A 227 27.38 1.45 -40.80
CA LYS A 227 28.09 0.88 -41.95
C LYS A 227 27.14 0.45 -43.08
N GLN A 228 25.98 -0.10 -42.73
CA GLN A 228 24.95 -0.44 -43.72
C GLN A 228 24.39 0.83 -44.39
N LEU A 229 24.08 1.88 -43.63
CA LEU A 229 23.63 3.16 -44.17
C LEU A 229 24.65 3.78 -45.12
N GLU A 230 25.94 3.76 -44.77
CA GLU A 230 27.02 4.21 -45.66
C GLU A 230 27.06 3.42 -46.97
N SER A 231 26.85 2.10 -46.92
CA SER A 231 26.78 1.27 -48.13
C SER A 231 25.56 1.60 -49.00
N GLN A 232 24.41 1.87 -48.38
CA GLN A 232 23.19 2.26 -49.09
C GLN A 232 23.30 3.64 -49.72
N LEU A 233 23.97 4.59 -49.05
CA LEU A 233 24.27 5.91 -49.62
C LEU A 233 25.10 5.78 -50.92
N LYS A 234 26.12 4.93 -50.94
CA LYS A 234 26.90 4.66 -52.17
C LYS A 234 26.05 4.07 -53.30
N ILE A 235 25.11 3.19 -52.97
CA ILE A 235 24.17 2.65 -53.97
C ILE A 235 23.26 3.75 -54.51
N LEU A 236 22.76 4.64 -53.65
CA LEU A 236 21.92 5.76 -54.04
C LEU A 236 22.67 6.74 -54.96
N ASP A 237 23.95 7.00 -54.69
CA ASP A 237 24.80 7.81 -55.57
C ASP A 237 24.91 7.17 -56.97
N ASN A 238 25.14 5.85 -57.04
CA ASN A 238 25.19 5.13 -58.31
C ASN A 238 23.84 5.15 -59.05
N LEU A 239 22.72 5.00 -58.34
CA LEU A 239 21.38 5.12 -58.93
C LEU A 239 21.12 6.54 -59.45
N THR A 240 21.64 7.55 -58.76
CA THR A 240 21.53 8.95 -59.20
C THR A 240 22.32 9.17 -60.48
N ILE A 241 23.54 8.63 -60.58
CA ILE A 241 24.33 8.64 -61.82
C ILE A 241 23.57 7.95 -62.94
N PHE A 242 23.09 6.73 -62.72
CA PHE A 242 22.33 5.96 -63.70
C PHE A 242 21.05 6.68 -64.17
N LYS A 243 20.32 7.31 -63.24
CA LYS A 243 19.15 8.14 -63.57
C LYS A 243 19.53 9.29 -64.51
N ASN A 244 20.61 10.01 -64.18
CA ASN A 244 21.09 11.13 -64.99
C ASN A 244 21.56 10.65 -66.38
N GLU A 245 22.19 9.47 -66.46
CA GLU A 245 22.54 8.84 -67.74
C GLU A 245 21.30 8.52 -68.58
N ILE A 246 20.24 7.95 -67.96
CA ILE A 246 18.96 7.71 -68.64
C ILE A 246 18.33 9.01 -69.14
N GLU A 247 18.29 10.04 -68.30
CA GLU A 247 17.73 11.36 -68.65
C GLU A 247 18.53 12.05 -69.76
N GLY A 248 19.81 11.70 -69.93
CA GLY A 248 20.67 12.21 -71.00
C GLY A 248 20.42 11.59 -72.39
N TYR A 249 19.69 10.48 -72.50
CA TYR A 249 19.34 9.92 -73.81
C TYR A 249 18.18 10.70 -74.45
N GLU A 250 18.51 11.61 -75.37
CA GLU A 250 17.56 12.49 -76.07
C GLU A 250 16.40 11.74 -76.74
N HIS A 251 16.65 10.52 -77.22
CA HIS A 251 15.70 9.74 -78.02
C HIS A 251 14.99 8.61 -77.25
N ILE A 252 15.10 8.53 -75.91
CA ILE A 252 14.49 7.42 -75.17
C ILE A 252 12.96 7.40 -75.32
N ARG A 253 12.34 8.58 -75.42
CA ARG A 253 10.92 8.77 -75.72
C ARG A 253 10.59 8.47 -77.19
N ASP A 254 11.57 8.58 -78.08
CA ASP A 254 11.41 8.26 -79.50
C ASP A 254 11.31 6.75 -79.74
N ILE A 255 11.78 5.90 -78.80
CA ILE A 255 11.58 4.45 -78.87
C ILE A 255 10.09 4.09 -78.80
N ASP A 256 9.33 4.71 -77.90
CA ASP A 256 7.88 4.51 -77.79
C ASP A 256 7.15 5.00 -79.05
N GLN A 257 7.63 6.12 -79.61
CA GLN A 257 7.10 6.67 -80.86
C GLN A 257 7.41 5.76 -82.06
N LEU A 258 8.65 5.27 -82.18
CA LEU A 258 9.07 4.32 -83.22
C LEU A 258 8.29 3.01 -83.13
N TRP A 259 8.03 2.51 -81.92
CA TRP A 259 7.19 1.33 -81.72
C TRP A 259 5.77 1.58 -82.26
N THR A 260 5.18 2.73 -81.93
CA THR A 260 3.85 3.14 -82.39
C THR A 260 3.80 3.28 -83.92
N ASP A 261 4.80 3.92 -84.50
CA ASP A 261 4.92 4.12 -85.94
C ASP A 261 5.08 2.77 -86.67
N SER A 262 5.91 1.86 -86.13
CA SER A 262 6.07 0.51 -86.70
C SER A 262 4.76 -0.29 -86.69
N MET A 263 3.95 -0.14 -85.65
CA MET A 263 2.64 -0.77 -85.54
C MET A 263 1.64 -0.24 -86.58
N LYS A 264 1.76 1.04 -86.94
CA LYS A 264 0.97 1.66 -88.01
C LYS A 264 1.42 1.15 -89.38
N VAL A 265 2.72 1.17 -89.66
CA VAL A 265 3.30 0.62 -90.91
C VAL A 265 2.88 -0.83 -91.12
N ARG A 266 2.88 -1.66 -90.06
CA ARG A 266 2.41 -3.05 -90.14
C ARG A 266 0.95 -3.15 -90.61
N LYS A 267 0.05 -2.31 -90.08
CA LYS A 267 -1.36 -2.27 -90.53
C LYS A 267 -1.47 -1.84 -92.00
N ASP A 268 -0.67 -0.86 -92.41
CA ASP A 268 -0.66 -0.39 -93.79
C ASP A 268 -0.18 -1.52 -94.74
N ILE A 269 0.86 -2.29 -94.36
CA ILE A 269 1.32 -3.47 -95.10
C ILE A 269 0.25 -4.57 -95.19
N GLU A 270 -0.46 -4.85 -94.08
CA GLU A 270 -1.58 -5.81 -94.07
C GLU A 270 -2.68 -5.39 -95.05
N SER A 271 -2.99 -4.09 -95.13
CA SER A 271 -3.95 -3.54 -96.10
C SER A 271 -3.45 -3.70 -97.54
N ILE A 272 -2.20 -3.33 -97.82
CA ILE A 272 -1.59 -3.47 -99.16
C ILE A 272 -1.60 -4.93 -99.62
N ASN A 273 -1.27 -5.88 -98.74
CA ASN A 273 -1.30 -7.30 -99.08
C ASN A 273 -2.71 -7.77 -99.48
N LYS A 274 -3.75 -7.23 -98.86
CA LYS A 274 -5.13 -7.53 -99.25
C LYS A 274 -5.44 -6.98 -100.64
N GLU A 275 -5.02 -5.75 -100.95
CA GLU A 275 -5.17 -5.16 -102.29
C GLU A 275 -4.41 -5.94 -103.38
N ILE A 276 -3.21 -6.46 -103.08
CA ILE A 276 -2.44 -7.30 -104.02
C ILE A 276 -3.18 -8.61 -104.32
N LEU A 277 -3.80 -9.24 -103.32
CA LEU A 277 -4.63 -10.44 -103.54
C LEU A 277 -5.79 -10.15 -104.48
N ASP A 278 -6.45 -9.00 -104.31
CA ASP A 278 -7.54 -8.57 -105.20
C ASP A 278 -7.02 -8.33 -106.63
N ILE A 279 -5.88 -7.65 -106.82
CA ILE A 279 -5.27 -7.43 -108.15
C ILE A 279 -4.89 -8.76 -108.81
N ASN A 280 -4.32 -9.72 -108.08
CA ASN A 280 -3.98 -11.03 -108.62
C ASN A 280 -5.22 -11.76 -109.14
N SER A 281 -6.35 -11.69 -108.43
CA SER A 281 -7.61 -12.27 -108.89
C SER A 281 -8.09 -11.66 -110.21
N VAL A 282 -7.91 -10.34 -110.39
CA VAL A 282 -8.24 -9.63 -111.65
C VAL A 282 -7.28 -10.01 -112.78
N ALA A 283 -5.98 -10.09 -112.49
CA ALA A 283 -4.98 -10.49 -113.49
C ALA A 283 -5.24 -11.92 -114.00
N GLU A 284 -5.68 -12.83 -113.13
CA GLU A 284 -6.02 -14.21 -113.49
C GLU A 284 -7.22 -14.27 -114.46
N ILE A 285 -8.23 -13.41 -114.27
CA ILE A 285 -9.35 -13.23 -115.22
C ILE A 285 -8.84 -12.70 -116.57
N GLN A 286 -7.99 -11.67 -116.57
CA GLN A 286 -7.45 -11.09 -117.80
C GLN A 286 -6.58 -12.09 -118.59
N ILE A 287 -5.81 -12.94 -117.90
CA ILE A 287 -5.05 -14.02 -118.55
C ILE A 287 -5.98 -14.98 -119.29
N GLN A 288 -7.12 -15.36 -118.69
CA GLN A 288 -8.12 -16.22 -119.35
C GLN A 288 -8.73 -15.55 -120.59
N GLU A 289 -9.01 -14.23 -120.54
CA GLU A 289 -9.53 -13.48 -121.69
C GLU A 289 -8.52 -13.41 -122.86
N VAL A 290 -7.23 -13.22 -122.56
CA VAL A 290 -6.17 -13.24 -123.58
C VAL A 290 -6.01 -14.62 -124.22
N GLU A 291 -6.11 -15.70 -123.43
CA GLU A 291 -6.10 -17.05 -123.98
C GLU A 291 -7.28 -17.28 -124.94
N ALA A 292 -8.48 -16.80 -124.61
CA ALA A 292 -9.65 -16.87 -125.50
C ALA A 292 -9.43 -16.10 -126.82
N LEU A 293 -8.85 -14.89 -126.77
CA LEU A 293 -8.49 -14.12 -127.98
C LEU A 293 -7.43 -14.83 -128.83
N THR A 294 -6.47 -15.50 -128.19
CA THR A 294 -5.41 -16.24 -128.87
C THR A 294 -5.98 -17.45 -129.62
N GLN A 295 -6.94 -18.16 -129.00
CA GLN A 295 -7.69 -19.24 -129.64
C GLN A 295 -8.51 -18.74 -130.83
N PHE A 296 -9.23 -17.61 -130.69
CA PHE A 296 -9.98 -16.99 -131.78
C PHE A 296 -9.09 -16.62 -132.98
N ASN A 297 -7.91 -16.05 -132.73
CA ASN A 297 -6.94 -15.73 -133.78
C ASN A 297 -6.41 -16.98 -134.51
N SER A 298 -6.24 -18.10 -133.80
CA SER A 298 -5.85 -19.38 -134.42
C SER A 298 -6.92 -19.89 -135.39
N ILE A 299 -8.21 -19.75 -135.02
CA ILE A 299 -9.35 -20.10 -135.90
C ILE A 299 -9.32 -19.25 -137.18
N LEU A 300 -9.13 -17.92 -137.07
CA LEU A 300 -9.07 -17.04 -138.24
C LEU A 300 -7.94 -17.40 -139.21
N LYS A 301 -6.77 -17.80 -138.70
CA LYS A 301 -5.64 -18.25 -139.54
C LYS A 301 -5.90 -19.57 -140.29
N GLY A 302 -6.90 -20.36 -139.87
CA GLY A 302 -7.27 -21.62 -140.53
C GLY A 302 -8.01 -21.48 -141.86
N TYR A 303 -8.60 -20.32 -142.16
CA TYR A 303 -9.35 -20.09 -143.40
C TYR A 303 -8.43 -19.85 -144.60
N LYS A 304 -8.16 -20.91 -145.36
CA LYS A 304 -7.24 -20.93 -146.53
C LYS A 304 -7.61 -19.99 -147.68
N HIS A 305 -8.88 -19.63 -147.82
CA HIS A 305 -9.44 -18.87 -148.95
C HIS A 305 -9.84 -17.42 -148.60
N LEU A 306 -9.49 -16.92 -147.41
CA LEU A 306 -9.89 -15.57 -146.97
C LEU A 306 -9.28 -14.45 -147.85
N LYS A 307 -8.17 -14.73 -148.55
CA LYS A 307 -7.52 -13.82 -149.52
C LYS A 307 -8.12 -13.88 -150.92
N ASP A 308 -8.96 -14.86 -151.23
CA ASP A 308 -9.51 -15.09 -152.57
C ASP A 308 -10.75 -14.22 -152.84
N VAL A 309 -11.31 -13.59 -151.80
CA VAL A 309 -12.46 -12.67 -151.87
C VAL A 309 -12.11 -11.40 -152.63
N ASP A 310 -10.91 -10.85 -152.43
CA ASP A 310 -10.45 -9.65 -153.15
C ASP A 310 -10.19 -9.95 -154.64
N GLU A 311 -9.77 -11.18 -154.97
CA GLU A 311 -9.49 -11.59 -156.35
C GLU A 311 -10.78 -11.81 -157.17
N THR A 312 -11.85 -12.30 -156.54
CA THR A 312 -13.15 -12.48 -157.21
C THR A 312 -13.89 -11.16 -157.44
N TRP A 313 -13.73 -10.17 -156.54
CA TRP A 313 -14.32 -8.84 -156.70
C TRP A 313 -13.77 -8.10 -157.94
N ASN A 314 -12.46 -8.17 -158.17
CA ASN A 314 -11.83 -7.46 -159.30
C ASN A 314 -12.23 -8.04 -160.67
N LYS A 315 -12.42 -9.36 -160.79
CA LYS A 315 -12.87 -9.99 -162.05
C LYS A 315 -14.31 -9.64 -162.42
N CYS A 316 -15.19 -9.34 -161.45
CA CYS A 316 -16.55 -8.89 -161.74
C CYS A 316 -16.60 -7.46 -162.32
N ASN A 317 -15.68 -6.58 -161.92
CA ASN A 317 -15.65 -5.20 -162.39
C ASN A 317 -15.22 -5.08 -163.87
N GLU A 318 -14.31 -5.93 -164.35
CA GLU A 318 -13.89 -5.92 -165.77
C GLU A 318 -15.02 -6.39 -166.71
N LEU A 319 -15.82 -7.38 -166.31
CA LEU A 319 -16.97 -7.86 -167.08
C LEU A 319 -18.08 -6.80 -167.22
N GLU A 320 -18.22 -5.87 -166.27
CA GLU A 320 -19.21 -4.79 -166.32
C GLU A 320 -18.89 -3.76 -167.43
N VAL A 321 -17.60 -3.52 -167.68
CA VAL A 321 -17.12 -2.62 -168.75
C VAL A 321 -17.36 -3.24 -170.13
N ASP A 322 -17.06 -4.53 -170.29
CA ASP A 322 -17.24 -5.24 -171.56
C ASP A 322 -18.73 -5.30 -171.97
N VAL A 323 -19.63 -5.58 -171.03
CA VAL A 323 -21.08 -5.62 -171.29
C VAL A 323 -21.65 -4.26 -171.72
N SER A 324 -21.08 -3.15 -171.22
CA SER A 324 -21.50 -1.80 -171.59
C SER A 324 -21.15 -1.47 -173.05
N SER A 325 -19.95 -1.87 -173.50
CA SER A 325 -19.53 -1.69 -174.90
C SER A 325 -20.39 -2.49 -175.90
N SER A 326 -20.82 -3.70 -175.52
CA SER A 326 -21.64 -4.56 -176.37
C SER A 326 -23.06 -4.01 -176.59
N LYS A 327 -23.62 -3.32 -175.57
CA LYS A 327 -24.93 -2.65 -175.68
C LYS A 327 -24.93 -1.52 -176.71
N GLU A 328 -23.85 -0.74 -176.80
CA GLU A 328 -23.74 0.36 -177.76
C GLU A 328 -23.70 -0.12 -179.22
N ILE A 329 -23.02 -1.24 -179.48
CA ILE A 329 -22.95 -1.87 -180.81
C ILE A 329 -24.34 -2.39 -181.25
N ILE A 330 -25.10 -2.98 -180.33
CA ILE A 330 -26.44 -3.52 -180.63
C ILE A 330 -27.41 -2.39 -181.04
N ILE A 331 -27.39 -1.25 -180.34
CA ILE A 331 -28.24 -0.08 -180.67
C ILE A 331 -27.91 0.45 -182.08
N GLN A 332 -26.64 0.39 -182.49
CA GLN A 332 -26.21 0.89 -183.80
C GLN A 332 -26.71 0.01 -184.95
N HIS A 333 -26.70 -1.31 -184.79
CA HIS A 333 -27.24 -2.24 -185.80
C HIS A 333 -28.77 -2.19 -185.89
N GLU A 334 -29.47 -1.97 -184.78
CA GLU A 334 -30.94 -1.86 -184.77
C GLU A 334 -31.43 -0.68 -185.62
N ASN A 335 -30.71 0.45 -185.57
CA ASN A 335 -31.00 1.61 -186.43
C ASN A 335 -30.76 1.33 -187.92
N GLN A 336 -29.69 0.60 -188.26
CA GLN A 336 -29.39 0.24 -189.66
C GLN A 336 -30.43 -0.72 -190.25
N ILE A 337 -30.99 -1.63 -189.43
CA ILE A 337 -32.06 -2.55 -189.85
C ILE A 337 -33.35 -1.78 -190.17
N ASN A 338 -33.69 -0.77 -189.37
CA ASN A 338 -34.89 0.03 -189.58
C ASN A 338 -34.84 0.86 -190.88
N ASP A 339 -33.67 1.41 -191.22
CA ASP A 339 -33.49 2.12 -192.50
C ASP A 339 -33.66 1.21 -193.72
N LEU A 340 -33.17 -0.04 -193.63
CA LEU A 340 -33.35 -1.05 -194.68
C LEU A 340 -34.83 -1.43 -194.87
N ILE A 341 -35.59 -1.58 -193.78
CA ILE A 341 -37.02 -1.88 -193.82
C ILE A 341 -37.79 -0.79 -194.57
N ASN A 342 -37.52 0.48 -194.26
CA ASN A 342 -38.17 1.62 -194.93
C ASN A 342 -37.86 1.64 -196.45
N SER A 343 -36.62 1.33 -196.83
CA SER A 343 -36.23 1.29 -198.26
C SER A 343 -36.93 0.18 -199.06
N LEU A 344 -37.17 -0.99 -198.45
CA LEU A 344 -37.88 -2.10 -199.09
C LEU A 344 -39.37 -1.80 -199.29
N GLU A 345 -39.96 -1.04 -198.37
CA GLU A 345 -41.38 -0.68 -198.42
C GLU A 345 -41.66 0.30 -199.58
N ASP A 346 -40.76 1.25 -199.84
CA ASP A 346 -40.85 2.17 -200.98
C ASP A 346 -40.68 1.47 -202.34
N ILE A 347 -39.73 0.53 -202.45
CA ILE A 347 -39.53 -0.26 -203.69
C ILE A 347 -40.78 -1.08 -204.01
N ARG A 348 -41.40 -1.69 -202.98
CA ARG A 348 -42.62 -2.47 -203.13
C ARG A 348 -43.78 -1.61 -203.65
N LYS A 349 -43.97 -0.42 -203.07
CA LYS A 349 -45.04 0.51 -203.43
C LYS A 349 -44.94 0.96 -204.89
N GLN A 350 -43.72 1.25 -205.35
CA GLN A 350 -43.50 1.76 -206.71
C GLN A 350 -43.67 0.68 -207.79
N SER A 351 -43.32 -0.57 -207.47
CA SER A 351 -43.51 -1.73 -208.36
C SER A 351 -45.00 -2.00 -208.63
N ASP A 352 -45.85 -1.85 -207.61
CA ASP A 352 -47.30 -2.02 -207.74
C ASP A 352 -47.96 -0.93 -208.60
N GLU A 353 -47.53 0.33 -208.47
CA GLU A 353 -48.00 1.45 -209.32
C GLU A 353 -47.63 1.25 -210.79
N ARG A 354 -46.43 0.72 -211.05
CA ARG A 354 -45.93 0.46 -212.40
C ARG A 354 -46.72 -0.66 -213.09
N ASN A 355 -47.10 -1.71 -212.35
CA ASN A 355 -47.91 -2.81 -212.85
C ASN A 355 -49.36 -2.40 -213.15
N GLN A 356 -49.99 -1.58 -212.30
CA GLN A 356 -51.33 -1.05 -212.59
C GLN A 356 -51.36 -0.17 -213.84
N THR A 357 -50.31 0.62 -214.06
CA THR A 357 -50.25 1.51 -215.22
C THR A 357 -49.98 0.74 -216.52
N PHE A 358 -49.17 -0.32 -216.45
CA PHE A 358 -48.94 -1.22 -217.59
C PHE A 358 -50.23 -1.95 -218.01
N SER A 359 -51.10 -2.31 -217.06
CA SER A 359 -52.44 -2.84 -217.32
C SER A 359 -53.33 -1.82 -218.08
N LYS A 360 -53.22 -0.52 -217.74
CA LYS A 360 -53.91 0.55 -218.49
C LYS A 360 -53.34 0.77 -219.89
N LYS A 361 -52.02 0.66 -220.08
CA LYS A 361 -51.37 0.68 -221.43
C LYS A 361 -51.89 -0.44 -222.34
N LEU A 362 -52.24 -1.61 -221.80
CA LEU A 362 -52.68 -2.74 -222.62
C LEU A 362 -54.13 -2.59 -223.13
N LYS A 363 -55.04 -2.06 -222.31
CA LYS A 363 -56.46 -1.93 -222.67
C LYS A 363 -56.72 -0.88 -223.76
N LEU A 364 -55.99 0.24 -223.77
CA LEU A 364 -56.23 1.32 -224.74
C LEU A 364 -55.66 0.99 -226.14
N ALA A 365 -54.52 0.30 -226.19
CA ALA A 365 -53.94 -0.21 -227.43
C ALA A 365 -54.90 -1.16 -228.17
N TYR A 366 -55.72 -1.92 -227.42
CA TYR A 366 -56.74 -2.80 -227.99
C TYR A 366 -57.94 -2.05 -228.60
N VAL A 367 -58.27 -0.84 -228.11
CA VAL A 367 -59.41 -0.05 -228.61
C VAL A 367 -59.05 0.72 -229.88
N LEU A 368 -57.86 1.32 -229.96
CA LEU A 368 -57.49 2.14 -231.13
C LEU A 368 -57.06 1.29 -232.34
N ALA A 369 -56.49 0.10 -232.12
CA ALA A 369 -56.29 -0.90 -233.17
C ALA A 369 -57.62 -1.38 -233.82
N GLY A 370 -58.77 -1.15 -233.17
CA GLY A 370 -60.10 -1.34 -233.77
C GLY A 370 -60.51 -0.21 -234.72
N SER A 371 -60.14 1.04 -234.41
CA SER A 371 -60.50 2.21 -235.25
C SER A 371 -59.65 2.39 -236.51
N SER A 372 -58.47 1.75 -236.58
CA SER A 372 -57.67 1.61 -237.81
C SER A 372 -58.40 0.87 -238.94
N ILE A 373 -59.55 0.24 -238.72
CA ILE A 373 -60.23 -0.55 -239.75
C ILE A 373 -61.49 0.17 -240.29
N ALA A 374 -62.10 1.08 -239.54
CA ALA A 374 -63.32 1.78 -239.96
C ALA A 374 -63.05 3.04 -240.80
N ILE A 375 -62.04 3.87 -240.47
CA ILE A 375 -61.78 5.11 -241.26
C ILE A 375 -61.01 4.80 -242.55
N ALA A 376 -60.17 3.77 -242.55
CA ALA A 376 -59.63 3.17 -243.77
C ALA A 376 -60.72 2.63 -244.73
N ALA A 377 -61.97 2.44 -244.24
CA ALA A 377 -63.13 2.04 -245.05
C ALA A 377 -64.09 3.18 -245.42
N VAL A 378 -64.06 4.33 -244.72
CA VAL A 378 -65.04 5.42 -244.91
C VAL A 378 -64.57 6.55 -245.82
N GLU A 379 -63.25 6.83 -246.00
CA GLU A 379 -62.83 7.93 -246.91
C GLU A 379 -62.01 7.52 -248.14
N PHE A 380 -61.52 6.27 -248.16
CA PHE A 380 -61.41 5.54 -249.42
C PHE A 380 -62.80 5.50 -250.12
N ALA A 381 -63.91 5.53 -249.36
CA ALA A 381 -65.30 5.63 -249.84
C ALA A 381 -65.81 7.06 -250.16
N PHE A 382 -64.98 8.10 -249.99
CA PHE A 382 -65.14 9.42 -250.64
C PHE A 382 -64.23 9.59 -251.87
N LEU A 383 -63.77 8.48 -252.44
CA LEU A 383 -64.31 8.06 -253.74
C LEU A 383 -65.09 9.21 -254.43
N MET A 384 -64.36 9.92 -255.29
CA MET A 384 -64.71 9.89 -256.69
C MET A 384 -66.00 10.61 -257.11
N GLN A 385 -66.36 11.71 -256.46
CA GLN A 385 -67.43 12.58 -256.96
C GLN A 385 -67.09 14.08 -256.89
N GLY A 386 -66.72 14.63 -258.06
CA GLY A 386 -66.88 16.04 -258.48
C GLY A 386 -65.67 16.97 -258.23
N GLY A 387 -65.27 17.90 -259.09
CA GLY A 387 -65.93 18.53 -260.24
C GLY A 387 -65.85 20.06 -260.09
N LEU A 388 -65.07 20.71 -260.97
CA LEU A 388 -64.61 22.11 -261.01
C LEU A 388 -63.42 22.51 -260.14
#